data_AF-A0A523ANB4-F1
#
_entry.id   AF-A0A523ANB4-F1
#
_cell.length_a   1.000
_cell.length_b   1.000
_cell.length_c   1.000
_cell.angle_alpha   90.00
_cell.angle_beta   90.00
_cell.angle_gamma   90.00
#
_symmetry.space_group_name_H-M   'P 1'
#
loop_
_entity.id
_entity.type
_entity.pdbx_description
1 polymer ?
#
loop_
_entity_poly.entity_id
_entity_poly.type
_entity_poly.pdbx_seq_one_letter_code
_entity_poly.pdbx_strand_id
1 'polypeptide(L)'
;MVPFPTPEWLEEYVKKLNESKELQEAGKGWGVGWNGDFIFQIDKLPVEKIEQLPEGEIKNYMKEMMAKYASGTTVYTWIGLKDGKCTGAKVVKNPNEVQAGFRLIGDYDSWKKLAKGEADATKLVLTGKMKLQGDMSKIMRYIKATQLMGKIASQVPTEFLDELV
;
A
#
# COMPACT_ATOMS: atom_id res chain seq x y z
N MET A 1 16.62 -4.74 -3.93
CA MET A 1 15.37 -4.55 -3.16
C MET A 1 14.71 -3.28 -3.70
N VAL A 2 13.48 -2.93 -3.29
CA VAL A 2 12.69 -1.83 -3.86
C VAL A 2 12.24 -0.88 -2.75
N PRO A 3 12.53 0.43 -2.83
CA PRO A 3 12.15 1.37 -1.78
C PRO A 3 10.64 1.53 -1.59
N PHE A 4 10.17 1.51 -0.35
CA PHE A 4 8.78 1.78 -0.01
C PHE A 4 8.54 3.25 0.33
N PRO A 5 7.39 3.86 -0.06
CA PRO A 5 6.32 3.35 -0.92
C PRO A 5 6.37 3.93 -2.35
N THR A 6 7.43 3.64 -3.11
CA THR A 6 7.62 4.26 -4.44
C THR A 6 6.72 3.62 -5.53
N PRO A 7 6.56 4.27 -6.70
CA PRO A 7 5.91 3.67 -7.87
C PRO A 7 6.47 2.30 -8.25
N GLU A 8 7.79 2.12 -8.17
CA GLU A 8 8.45 0.84 -8.48
C GLU A 8 8.04 -0.25 -7.47
N TRP A 9 7.84 0.12 -6.20
CA TRP A 9 7.29 -0.81 -5.20
C TRP A 9 5.87 -1.21 -5.55
N LEU A 10 5.03 -0.25 -5.99
CA LEU A 10 3.67 -0.54 -6.43
C LEU A 10 3.65 -1.43 -7.68
N GLU A 11 4.55 -1.22 -8.63
CA GLU A 11 4.68 -2.07 -9.83
C GLU A 11 5.02 -3.52 -9.47
N GLU A 12 6.00 -3.73 -8.59
CA GLU A 12 6.36 -5.07 -8.13
C GLU A 12 5.22 -5.69 -7.31
N TYR A 13 4.52 -4.89 -6.50
CA TYR A 13 3.33 -5.37 -5.77
C TYR A 13 2.20 -5.80 -6.71
N VAL A 14 1.86 -4.98 -7.72
CA VAL A 14 0.85 -5.29 -8.75
C VAL A 14 1.19 -6.58 -9.48
N LYS A 15 2.46 -6.76 -9.85
CA LYS A 15 2.94 -7.99 -10.49
C LYS A 15 2.66 -9.20 -9.60
N LYS A 16 3.08 -9.17 -8.33
CA LYS A 16 2.85 -10.30 -7.41
C LYS A 16 1.38 -10.56 -7.12
N LEU A 17 0.54 -9.51 -7.02
CA LEU A 17 -0.91 -9.67 -6.88
C LEU A 17 -1.47 -10.46 -8.07
N ASN A 18 -1.07 -10.11 -9.28
CA ASN A 18 -1.57 -10.74 -10.51
C ASN A 18 -0.97 -12.13 -10.80
N GLU A 19 0.17 -12.47 -10.22
CA GLU A 19 0.76 -13.82 -10.27
C GLU A 19 0.09 -14.81 -9.28
N SER A 20 -0.63 -14.30 -8.27
CA SER A 20 -1.23 -15.13 -7.23
C SER A 20 -2.56 -15.75 -7.66
N LYS A 21 -2.52 -17.04 -8.03
CA LYS A 21 -3.74 -17.85 -8.26
C LYS A 21 -4.63 -17.92 -7.02
N GLU A 22 -4.03 -17.98 -5.83
CA GLU A 22 -4.80 -18.05 -4.58
C GLU A 22 -5.60 -16.77 -4.34
N LEU A 23 -5.01 -15.61 -4.62
CA LEU A 23 -5.72 -14.32 -4.55
C LEU A 23 -6.83 -14.24 -5.60
N GLN A 24 -6.55 -14.68 -6.83
CA GLN A 24 -7.54 -14.67 -7.90
C GLN A 24 -8.80 -15.46 -7.50
N GLU A 25 -8.63 -16.66 -6.94
CA GLU A 25 -9.77 -17.47 -6.48
C GLU A 25 -10.46 -16.87 -5.25
N ALA A 26 -9.69 -16.42 -4.26
CA ALA A 26 -10.26 -15.84 -3.03
C ALA A 26 -10.99 -14.51 -3.28
N GLY A 27 -10.57 -13.75 -4.29
CA GLY A 27 -11.13 -12.45 -4.65
C GLY A 27 -12.22 -12.51 -5.73
N LYS A 28 -12.66 -13.70 -6.17
CA LYS A 28 -13.70 -13.84 -7.20
C LYS A 28 -15.00 -13.15 -6.79
N GLY A 29 -15.49 -12.21 -7.60
CA GLY A 29 -16.65 -11.36 -7.32
C GLY A 29 -16.34 -10.06 -6.56
N TRP A 30 -15.09 -9.85 -6.12
CA TRP A 30 -14.66 -8.56 -5.57
C TRP A 30 -14.76 -7.47 -6.64
N GLY A 31 -15.30 -6.29 -6.27
CA GLY A 31 -15.47 -5.17 -7.20
C GLY A 31 -16.47 -5.43 -8.35
N VAL A 32 -17.27 -6.50 -8.30
CA VAL A 32 -18.30 -6.78 -9.31
C VAL A 32 -19.63 -6.13 -8.89
N GLY A 33 -20.05 -5.11 -9.63
CA GLY A 33 -21.27 -4.35 -9.35
C GLY A 33 -21.10 -3.26 -8.27
N TRP A 34 -19.87 -2.99 -7.85
CA TRP A 34 -19.52 -1.96 -6.87
C TRP A 34 -18.01 -1.61 -6.98
N ASN A 35 -17.56 -0.46 -6.50
CA ASN A 35 -16.15 -0.05 -6.62
C ASN A 35 -15.27 -0.80 -5.59
N GLY A 36 -14.42 -1.71 -6.08
CA GLY A 36 -13.51 -2.54 -5.28
C GLY A 36 -12.16 -1.93 -4.98
N ASP A 37 -11.90 -0.72 -5.45
CA ASP A 37 -10.58 -0.12 -5.41
C ASP A 37 -10.25 0.39 -4.00
N PHE A 38 -8.96 0.47 -3.71
CA PHE A 38 -8.43 1.03 -2.48
C PHE A 38 -7.65 2.31 -2.74
N ILE A 39 -7.78 3.26 -1.81
CA ILE A 39 -6.70 4.16 -1.45
C ILE A 39 -5.92 3.58 -0.28
N PHE A 40 -4.60 3.48 -0.41
CA PHE A 40 -3.72 3.31 0.74
C PHE A 40 -3.13 4.68 1.10
N GLN A 41 -3.36 5.10 2.33
CA GLN A 41 -2.80 6.32 2.89
C GLN A 41 -1.74 5.97 3.92
N ILE A 42 -0.53 6.44 3.64
CA ILE A 42 0.65 6.22 4.47
C ILE A 42 1.04 7.57 5.06
N ASP A 43 0.72 7.78 6.33
CA ASP A 43 1.02 9.01 7.06
C ASP A 43 2.38 8.94 7.76
N LYS A 44 2.93 10.11 8.12
CA LYS A 44 4.16 10.23 8.92
C LYS A 44 5.36 9.49 8.30
N LEU A 45 5.53 9.63 6.99
CA LEU A 45 6.77 9.24 6.33
C LEU A 45 7.96 9.92 7.01
N PRO A 46 9.06 9.19 7.28
CA PRO A 46 10.23 9.74 7.95
C PRO A 46 11.10 10.54 6.97
N VAL A 47 10.51 11.58 6.35
CA VAL A 47 11.14 12.38 5.29
C VAL A 47 12.40 13.09 5.79
N GLU A 48 12.47 13.43 7.07
CA GLU A 48 13.64 14.01 7.73
C GLU A 48 14.87 13.10 7.70
N LYS A 49 14.67 11.78 7.59
CA LYS A 49 15.76 10.80 7.48
C LYS A 49 16.48 10.88 6.13
N ILE A 50 15.84 11.44 5.10
CA ILE A 50 16.47 11.61 3.77
C ILE A 50 17.72 12.49 3.87
N GLU A 51 17.73 13.49 4.75
CA GLU A 51 18.90 14.36 4.93
C GLU A 51 20.09 13.63 5.56
N GLN A 52 19.83 12.53 6.29
CA GLN A 52 20.85 11.71 6.94
C GLN A 52 21.46 10.67 5.99
N LEU A 53 20.85 10.45 4.82
CA LEU A 53 21.40 9.56 3.80
C LEU A 53 22.76 10.09 3.31
N PRO A 54 23.72 9.19 2.98
CA PRO A 54 24.95 9.55 2.30
C PRO A 54 24.67 10.34 1.02
N GLU A 55 25.52 11.31 0.70
CA GLU A 55 25.42 12.02 -0.58
C GLU A 55 25.57 11.04 -1.74
N GLY A 56 24.67 11.13 -2.72
CA GLY A 56 24.65 10.23 -3.87
C GLY A 56 23.28 10.08 -4.52
N GLU A 57 23.19 9.16 -5.47
CA GLU A 57 22.01 8.95 -6.30
C GLU A 57 20.77 8.59 -5.48
N ILE A 58 20.91 7.76 -4.44
CA ILE A 58 19.79 7.33 -3.59
C ILE A 58 19.18 8.53 -2.86
N LYS A 59 20.01 9.42 -2.29
CA LYS A 59 19.53 10.63 -1.61
C LYS A 59 18.78 11.55 -2.57
N ASN A 60 19.35 11.79 -3.75
CA ASN A 60 18.73 12.63 -4.78
C ASN A 60 17.40 12.04 -5.26
N TYR A 61 17.39 10.73 -5.53
CA TYR A 61 16.19 10.00 -5.92
C TYR A 61 15.09 10.12 -4.87
N MET A 62 15.40 9.89 -3.59
CA MET A 62 14.43 10.00 -2.49
C MET A 62 13.89 11.43 -2.34
N LYS A 63 14.73 12.47 -2.51
CA LYS A 63 14.30 13.87 -2.49
C LYS A 63 13.31 14.18 -3.61
N GLU A 64 13.64 13.80 -4.85
CA GLU A 64 12.75 13.98 -6.00
C GLU A 64 11.42 13.23 -5.83
N MET A 65 11.50 11.99 -5.35
CA MET A 65 10.36 11.14 -5.05
C MET A 65 9.42 11.80 -4.03
N MET A 66 9.93 12.27 -2.89
CA MET A 66 9.10 12.93 -1.89
C MET A 66 8.51 14.24 -2.42
N ALA A 67 9.29 15.06 -3.11
CA ALA A 67 8.80 16.30 -3.69
C ALA A 67 7.66 16.08 -4.71
N LYS A 68 7.74 14.99 -5.47
CA LYS A 68 6.75 14.67 -6.51
C LYS A 68 5.46 14.06 -5.95
N TYR A 69 5.59 13.19 -4.94
CA TYR A 69 4.51 12.28 -4.55
C TYR A 69 4.01 12.44 -3.12
N ALA A 70 4.80 13.01 -2.21
CA ALA A 70 4.36 13.25 -0.84
C ALA A 70 3.57 14.56 -0.74
N SER A 71 2.45 14.51 -0.02
CA SER A 71 1.72 15.67 0.47
C SER A 71 2.15 15.90 1.93
N GLY A 72 3.17 16.73 2.13
CA GLY A 72 3.84 16.84 3.42
C GLY A 72 4.55 15.53 3.77
N THR A 73 4.12 14.85 4.84
CA THR A 73 4.64 13.54 5.25
C THR A 73 3.68 12.39 4.91
N THR A 74 2.71 12.63 4.03
CA THR A 74 1.72 11.62 3.64
C THR A 74 1.85 11.25 2.16
N VAL A 75 1.78 9.96 1.84
CA VAL A 75 1.62 9.46 0.46
C VAL A 75 0.28 8.74 0.32
N TYR A 76 -0.36 8.92 -0.84
CA TYR A 76 -1.59 8.22 -1.21
C TYR A 76 -1.33 7.36 -2.44
N THR A 77 -1.71 6.09 -2.38
CA THR A 77 -1.65 5.21 -3.55
C THR A 77 -3.05 4.69 -3.85
N TRP A 78 -3.41 4.70 -5.12
CA TRP A 78 -4.61 4.03 -5.63
C TRP A 78 -4.22 2.65 -6.13
N ILE A 79 -5.01 1.64 -5.77
CA ILE A 79 -4.92 0.29 -6.31
C ILE A 79 -6.31 -0.14 -6.77
N GLY A 80 -6.41 -0.42 -8.06
CA GLY A 80 -7.63 -0.93 -8.66
C GLY A 80 -7.75 -2.43 -8.50
N LEU A 81 -8.90 -2.94 -8.04
CA LEU A 81 -9.09 -4.37 -7.77
C LEU A 81 -10.43 -4.87 -8.29
N LYS A 82 -10.39 -5.98 -9.03
CA LYS A 82 -11.59 -6.65 -9.54
C LYS A 82 -11.36 -8.14 -9.74
N ASP A 83 -12.30 -8.96 -9.29
CA ASP A 83 -12.29 -10.42 -9.44
C ASP A 83 -10.95 -11.06 -9.04
N GLY A 84 -10.38 -10.61 -7.92
CA GLY A 84 -9.11 -11.11 -7.38
C GLY A 84 -7.86 -10.72 -8.18
N LYS A 85 -7.97 -9.77 -9.11
CA LYS A 85 -6.82 -9.22 -9.86
C LYS A 85 -6.65 -7.73 -9.59
N CYS A 86 -5.40 -7.28 -9.74
CA CYS A 86 -5.06 -5.87 -9.75
C CYS A 86 -5.21 -5.31 -11.17
N THR A 87 -6.05 -4.28 -11.31
CA THR A 87 -6.31 -3.61 -12.61
C THR A 87 -5.37 -2.43 -12.86
N GLY A 88 -4.59 -2.03 -11.85
CA GLY A 88 -3.56 -1.00 -11.93
C GLY A 88 -3.26 -0.42 -10.56
N ALA A 89 -2.14 0.28 -10.45
CA ALA A 89 -1.81 1.08 -9.29
C ALA A 89 -1.11 2.36 -9.70
N LYS A 90 -1.26 3.43 -8.91
CA LYS A 90 -0.52 4.67 -9.07
C LYS A 90 -0.48 5.46 -7.78
N VAL A 91 0.55 6.27 -7.62
CA VAL A 91 0.58 7.30 -6.57
C VAL A 91 -0.33 8.46 -7.00
N VAL A 92 -1.10 9.01 -6.08
CA VAL A 92 -2.01 10.15 -6.30
C VAL A 92 -1.66 11.27 -5.31
N LYS A 93 -1.82 12.54 -5.70
CA LYS A 93 -1.46 13.65 -4.80
C LYS A 93 -2.53 13.88 -3.74
N ASN A 94 -3.77 13.59 -4.10
CA ASN A 94 -4.93 13.71 -3.22
C ASN A 94 -5.82 12.48 -3.39
N PRO A 95 -6.32 11.87 -2.29
CA PRO A 95 -7.21 10.70 -2.36
C PRO A 95 -8.50 10.96 -3.14
N ASN A 96 -8.92 12.22 -3.30
CA ASN A 96 -10.12 12.61 -4.05
C ASN A 96 -9.90 12.68 -5.58
N GLU A 97 -8.67 12.51 -6.07
CA GLU A 97 -8.36 12.49 -7.52
C GLU A 97 -8.87 11.23 -8.22
N VAL A 98 -9.23 10.20 -7.46
CA VAL A 98 -9.73 8.93 -7.94
C VAL A 98 -10.93 8.49 -7.11
N GLN A 99 -11.77 7.65 -7.69
CA GLN A 99 -12.84 7.00 -6.95
C GLN A 99 -12.33 5.66 -6.40
N ALA A 100 -12.48 5.45 -5.10
CA ALA A 100 -12.19 4.18 -4.46
C ALA A 100 -13.32 3.82 -3.48
N GLY A 101 -13.69 2.54 -3.44
CA GLY A 101 -14.68 2.06 -2.47
C GLY A 101 -14.13 1.97 -1.06
N PHE A 102 -12.81 1.89 -0.91
CA PHE A 102 -12.14 1.77 0.37
C PHE A 102 -10.95 2.71 0.53
N ARG A 103 -10.66 3.05 1.78
CA ARG A 103 -9.41 3.72 2.16
C ARG A 103 -8.83 3.06 3.40
N LEU A 104 -7.61 2.53 3.30
CA LEU A 104 -6.84 2.02 4.43
C LEU A 104 -5.82 3.07 4.83
N ILE A 105 -5.88 3.50 6.08
CA ILE A 105 -5.11 4.62 6.64
C ILE A 105 -4.22 4.08 7.76
N GLY A 106 -2.95 4.44 7.74
CA GLY A 106 -1.99 4.07 8.79
C GLY A 106 -0.75 4.94 8.73
N ASP A 107 -0.02 4.99 9.84
CA ASP A 107 1.32 5.58 9.83
C ASP A 107 2.34 4.65 9.18
N TYR A 108 3.47 5.23 8.79
CA TYR A 108 4.59 4.53 8.18
C TYR A 108 5.00 3.27 8.94
N ASP A 109 5.10 3.33 10.27
CA ASP A 109 5.48 2.18 11.11
C ASP A 109 4.47 1.03 11.02
N SER A 110 3.17 1.33 11.00
CA SER A 110 2.14 0.31 10.83
C SER A 110 2.20 -0.32 9.44
N TRP A 111 2.41 0.49 8.41
CA TRP A 111 2.60 0.00 7.04
C TRP A 111 3.86 -0.85 6.88
N LYS A 112 4.95 -0.45 7.53
CA LYS A 112 6.21 -1.21 7.58
C LYS A 112 6.02 -2.57 8.25
N LYS A 113 5.32 -2.64 9.38
CA LYS A 113 4.97 -3.93 10.02
C LYS A 113 4.16 -4.84 9.10
N LEU A 114 3.22 -4.28 8.35
CA LEU A 114 2.45 -5.01 7.36
C LEU A 114 3.34 -5.53 6.23
N ALA A 115 4.14 -4.64 5.62
CA ALA A 115 5.05 -4.98 4.52
C ALA A 115 6.22 -5.90 4.94
N LYS A 116 6.50 -6.05 6.23
CA LYS A 116 7.41 -7.08 6.76
C LYS A 116 6.71 -8.39 7.14
N GLY A 117 5.39 -8.44 7.14
CA GLY A 117 4.61 -9.59 7.62
C GLY A 117 4.60 -9.76 9.14
N GLU A 118 5.05 -8.75 9.90
CA GLU A 118 5.04 -8.75 11.37
C GLU A 118 3.62 -8.58 11.96
N ALA A 119 2.72 -7.99 11.17
CA ALA A 119 1.29 -7.90 11.47
C ALA A 119 0.47 -7.92 10.18
N ASP A 120 -0.72 -8.50 10.21
CA ASP A 120 -1.66 -8.39 9.09
C ASP A 120 -2.57 -7.14 9.22
N ALA A 121 -3.16 -6.72 8.10
CA ALA A 121 -4.03 -5.55 8.02
C ALA A 121 -5.24 -5.65 8.96
N THR A 122 -5.82 -6.84 9.13
CA THR A 122 -6.98 -7.06 10.02
C THR A 122 -6.60 -6.79 11.46
N LYS A 123 -5.48 -7.34 11.94
CA LYS A 123 -4.96 -7.10 13.28
C LYS A 123 -4.66 -5.61 13.50
N LEU A 124 -4.04 -4.94 12.52
CA LEU A 124 -3.73 -3.52 12.61
C LEU A 124 -5.00 -2.65 12.67
N VAL A 125 -6.05 -3.01 11.93
CA VAL A 125 -7.36 -2.33 11.99
C VAL A 125 -8.06 -2.58 13.33
N LEU A 126 -8.13 -3.84 13.79
CA LEU A 126 -8.80 -4.21 15.04
C LEU A 126 -8.13 -3.59 16.27
N THR A 127 -6.82 -3.42 16.23
CA THR A 127 -6.06 -2.78 17.32
C THR A 127 -6.00 -1.25 17.22
N GLY A 128 -6.69 -0.66 16.22
CA GLY A 128 -6.76 0.78 16.02
C GLY A 128 -5.46 1.43 15.53
N LYS A 129 -4.48 0.62 15.07
CA LYS A 129 -3.23 1.10 14.46
C LYS A 129 -3.40 1.52 13.01
N MET A 130 -4.36 0.90 12.33
CA MET A 130 -4.86 1.34 11.02
C MET A 130 -6.36 1.62 11.11
N LYS A 131 -6.85 2.47 10.21
CA LYS A 131 -8.27 2.75 10.03
C LYS A 131 -8.69 2.34 8.64
N LEU A 132 -9.77 1.58 8.54
CA LEU A 132 -10.41 1.25 7.27
C LEU A 132 -11.68 2.09 7.12
N GLN A 133 -11.82 2.75 5.97
CA GLN A 133 -13.05 3.40 5.54
C GLN A 133 -13.63 2.61 4.36
N GLY A 134 -14.96 2.42 4.36
CA GLY A 134 -15.70 1.68 3.35
C GLY A 134 -16.66 0.65 3.96
N ASP A 135 -17.22 -0.22 3.13
CA ASP A 135 -18.21 -1.22 3.56
C ASP A 135 -17.55 -2.44 4.23
N MET A 136 -17.67 -2.51 5.55
CA MET A 136 -17.10 -3.61 6.33
C MET A 136 -17.71 -4.97 6.00
N SER A 137 -18.99 -5.05 5.61
CA SER A 137 -19.62 -6.33 5.24
C SER A 137 -18.97 -6.92 3.99
N LYS A 138 -18.56 -6.07 3.03
CA LYS A 138 -17.77 -6.50 1.87
C LYS A 138 -16.38 -6.99 2.29
N ILE A 139 -15.69 -6.26 3.16
CA ILE A 139 -14.37 -6.66 3.67
C ILE A 139 -14.45 -8.02 4.38
N MET A 140 -15.44 -8.21 5.24
CA MET A 140 -15.62 -9.48 5.95
C MET A 140 -15.96 -10.64 5.02
N ARG A 141 -16.81 -10.41 3.99
CA ARG A 141 -17.12 -11.41 2.96
C ARG A 141 -15.88 -11.88 2.21
N TYR A 142 -14.92 -10.99 1.98
CA TYR A 142 -13.71 -11.23 1.20
C TYR A 142 -12.44 -11.21 2.06
N ILE A 143 -12.56 -11.49 3.36
CA ILE A 143 -11.45 -11.36 4.33
C ILE A 143 -10.22 -12.18 3.93
N LYS A 144 -10.43 -13.35 3.30
CA LYS A 144 -9.33 -14.18 2.78
C LYS A 144 -8.53 -13.44 1.69
N ALA A 145 -9.22 -12.77 0.75
CA ALA A 145 -8.56 -11.99 -0.30
C ALA A 145 -7.75 -10.83 0.27
N THR A 146 -8.30 -10.10 1.24
CA THR A 146 -7.59 -8.97 1.88
C THR A 146 -6.39 -9.42 2.71
N GLN A 147 -6.47 -10.57 3.39
CA GLN A 147 -5.33 -11.19 4.07
C GLN A 147 -4.23 -11.62 3.09
N LEU A 148 -4.62 -12.21 1.94
CA LEU A 148 -3.67 -12.59 0.89
C LEU A 148 -2.98 -11.38 0.29
N MET A 149 -3.68 -10.26 0.08
CA MET A 149 -3.05 -9.01 -0.36
C MET A 149 -1.96 -8.53 0.59
N GLY A 150 -2.20 -8.59 1.91
CA GLY A 150 -1.20 -8.24 2.92
C GLY A 150 0.00 -9.20 2.91
N LYS A 151 -0.26 -10.51 2.81
CA LYS A 151 0.80 -11.52 2.68
C LYS A 151 1.62 -11.34 1.40
N ILE A 152 1.01 -10.94 0.29
CA ILE A 152 1.72 -10.67 -0.97
C ILE A 152 2.56 -9.40 -0.83
N ALA A 153 2.07 -8.37 -0.12
CA ALA A 153 2.86 -7.17 0.17
C ALA A 153 4.15 -7.53 0.93
N SER A 154 4.08 -8.49 1.88
CA SER A 154 5.25 -8.96 2.61
C SER A 154 6.24 -9.82 1.80
N GLN A 155 5.91 -10.14 0.54
CA GLN A 155 6.81 -10.85 -0.38
C GLN A 155 7.54 -9.89 -1.32
N VAL A 156 7.20 -8.60 -1.32
CA VAL A 156 7.94 -7.58 -2.06
C VAL A 156 9.27 -7.35 -1.35
N PRO A 157 10.42 -7.45 -2.06
CA PRO A 157 11.75 -7.29 -1.46
C PRO A 157 11.98 -5.82 -1.12
N THR A 158 11.46 -5.38 0.02
CA THR A 158 11.24 -3.97 0.35
C THR A 158 12.45 -3.36 1.08
N GLU A 159 12.84 -2.15 0.68
CA GLU A 159 13.74 -1.28 1.46
C GLU A 159 12.92 -0.19 2.13
N PHE A 160 13.17 0.04 3.41
CA PHE A 160 12.48 1.05 4.21
C PHE A 160 13.37 2.27 4.38
N LEU A 161 12.86 3.47 4.08
CA LEU A 161 13.61 4.72 4.12
C LEU A 161 14.39 4.91 5.43
N ASP A 162 13.78 4.53 6.55
CA ASP A 162 14.36 4.67 7.87
C ASP A 162 15.45 3.64 8.24
N GLU A 163 15.67 2.65 7.37
CA GLU A 163 16.71 1.62 7.45
C GLU A 163 17.85 1.86 6.44
N LEU A 164 17.73 2.89 5.60
CA LEU A 164 18.74 3.29 4.62
C LEU A 164 19.75 4.31 5.17
N VAL A 165 19.48 4.86 6.36
CA VAL A 165 20.34 5.82 7.08
C VAL A 165 21.44 5.14 7.89
#